data_AF-A0A914QRY7-F1
#
_entry.id   AF-A0A914QRY7-F1
#
_cell.length_a   1.000
_cell.length_b   1.000
_cell.length_c   1.000
_cell.angle_alpha   90.00
_cell.angle_beta   90.00
_cell.angle_gamma   90.00
#
_symmetry.space_group_name_H-M   'P 1'
#
loop_
_entity.id
_entity.type
_entity.pdbx_description
1 polymer ?
#
loop_
_entity_poly.entity_id
_entity_poly.type
_entity_poly.pdbx_seq_one_letter_code
_entity_poly.pdbx_strand_id
1 'polypeptide(L)'
;MVGILVKLQIFFLPLDPWSAGGVNSGTPGIGASGDPSRGIYVYKVDGSAHHLDLRQPASCDPSSVVSVRLQAVQIITCWINSTAPNCPFQPSALPSFSNMDPNTNCSYLKLGSYPWGQPAPTPTVTVSMPTTTTSSAITTFQFTVGSIIMLIVSIVAASFN
;
A
#
# COMPACT_ATOMS: atom_id res chain seq x y z
N MET A 1 -26.09 -19.62 -13.14
CA MET A 1 -24.90 -20.29 -12.57
C MET A 1 -24.32 -19.35 -11.54
N VAL A 2 -24.37 -19.69 -10.25
CA VAL A 2 -23.71 -18.91 -9.21
C VAL A 2 -22.25 -19.36 -9.22
N GLY A 3 -21.39 -18.60 -9.89
CA GLY A 3 -19.96 -18.87 -9.90
C GLY A 3 -19.40 -18.68 -8.49
N ILE A 4 -18.78 -19.71 -7.93
CA ILE A 4 -17.96 -19.57 -6.73
C ILE A 4 -16.77 -18.70 -7.12
N LEU A 5 -16.75 -17.45 -6.67
CA LEU A 5 -15.62 -16.56 -6.88
C LEU A 5 -14.52 -16.95 -5.87
N VAL A 6 -13.54 -17.73 -6.33
CA VAL A 6 -12.33 -18.03 -5.54
C VAL A 6 -11.39 -16.83 -5.64
N LYS A 7 -11.15 -16.17 -4.52
CA LYS A 7 -10.18 -15.06 -4.41
C LYS A 7 -8.83 -15.63 -3.97
N LEU A 8 -7.75 -15.23 -4.64
CA LEU A 8 -6.45 -15.84 -4.48
C LEU A 8 -5.34 -14.78 -4.42
N GLN A 9 -4.50 -14.88 -3.41
CA GLN A 9 -3.31 -14.05 -3.25
C GLN A 9 -2.07 -14.94 -3.22
N ILE A 10 -1.09 -14.64 -4.07
CA ILE A 10 0.09 -15.49 -4.27
C ILE A 10 1.33 -14.61 -4.19
N PHE A 11 2.25 -15.00 -3.31
CA PHE A 11 3.55 -14.38 -3.16
C PHE A 11 4.61 -15.31 -3.74
N PHE A 12 5.26 -14.86 -4.80
CA PHE A 12 6.41 -15.52 -5.39
C PHE A 12 7.68 -14.91 -4.81
N LEU A 13 8.54 -15.77 -4.23
CA LEU A 13 9.67 -15.41 -3.40
C LEU A 13 10.95 -15.94 -4.09
N PRO A 14 11.77 -15.10 -4.74
CA PRO A 14 12.84 -15.58 -5.62
C PRO A 14 13.94 -16.40 -4.94
N LEU A 15 14.13 -16.23 -3.62
CA LEU A 15 15.11 -16.99 -2.83
C LEU A 15 14.52 -18.30 -2.28
N ASP A 16 13.24 -18.55 -2.50
CA ASP A 16 12.55 -19.75 -2.07
C ASP A 16 12.63 -20.83 -3.16
N PRO A 17 13.27 -21.99 -2.91
CA PRO A 17 13.31 -23.07 -3.90
C PRO A 17 11.90 -23.61 -4.24
N TRP A 18 10.92 -23.46 -3.35
CA TRP A 18 9.54 -23.87 -3.59
C TRP A 18 8.80 -22.96 -4.57
N SER A 19 9.30 -21.76 -4.81
CA SER A 19 8.67 -20.77 -5.69
C SER A 19 8.57 -21.23 -7.15
N ALA A 20 9.45 -22.14 -7.59
CA ALA A 20 9.43 -22.73 -8.93
C ALA A 20 8.17 -23.56 -9.20
N GLY A 21 7.55 -24.15 -8.17
CA GLY A 21 6.29 -24.88 -8.27
C GLY A 21 5.05 -24.01 -8.12
N GLY A 22 5.22 -22.72 -7.82
CA GLY A 22 4.14 -21.78 -7.58
C GLY A 22 3.62 -21.10 -8.84
N VAL A 23 2.59 -20.28 -8.65
CA VAL A 23 2.08 -19.36 -9.68
C VAL A 23 2.90 -18.08 -9.66
N ASN A 24 3.24 -17.58 -10.84
CA ASN A 24 4.00 -16.35 -11.03
C ASN A 24 3.47 -15.56 -12.24
N SER A 25 4.11 -14.44 -12.55
CA SER A 25 3.72 -13.54 -13.65
C SER A 25 3.77 -14.19 -15.05
N GLY A 26 4.55 -15.26 -15.21
CA GLY A 26 4.64 -16.05 -16.44
C GLY A 26 3.63 -17.20 -16.51
N THR A 27 2.84 -17.46 -15.45
CA THR A 27 1.83 -18.52 -15.48
C THR A 27 0.73 -18.18 -16.49
N PRO A 28 0.38 -19.10 -17.43
CA PRO A 28 -0.66 -18.85 -18.41
C PRO A 28 -1.99 -18.43 -17.77
N GLY A 29 -2.58 -17.35 -18.26
CA GLY A 29 -3.88 -16.83 -17.80
C GLY A 29 -3.86 -16.02 -16.49
N ILE A 30 -2.67 -15.69 -15.96
CA ILE A 30 -2.50 -14.91 -14.72
C ILE A 30 -2.02 -13.48 -15.01
N GLY A 31 -1.17 -13.26 -16.02
CA GLY A 31 -0.66 -11.91 -16.33
C GLY A 31 0.37 -11.38 -15.32
N ALA A 32 0.96 -10.22 -15.60
CA ALA A 32 2.16 -9.74 -14.89
C ALA A 32 1.96 -9.48 -13.39
N SER A 33 0.75 -9.09 -12.97
CA SER A 33 0.40 -8.77 -11.58
C SER A 33 -0.79 -9.60 -11.06
N GLY A 34 -1.13 -10.69 -11.76
CA GLY A 34 -2.41 -11.39 -11.57
C GLY A 34 -3.55 -10.77 -12.39
N ASP A 35 -4.76 -11.17 -12.01
CA ASP A 35 -6.03 -10.67 -12.57
C ASP A 35 -6.92 -10.18 -11.42
N PRO A 36 -6.76 -8.92 -10.97
CA PRO A 36 -7.54 -8.35 -9.88
C PRO A 36 -9.05 -8.35 -10.14
N SER A 37 -9.47 -8.34 -11.41
CA SER A 37 -10.90 -8.41 -11.78
C SER A 37 -11.53 -9.76 -11.41
N ARG A 38 -10.70 -10.82 -11.42
CA ARG A 38 -11.06 -12.16 -10.93
C ARG A 38 -10.69 -12.38 -9.46
N GLY A 39 -10.15 -11.35 -8.79
CA GLY A 39 -9.66 -11.46 -7.41
C GLY A 39 -8.36 -12.27 -7.28
N ILE A 40 -7.56 -12.35 -8.34
CA ILE A 40 -6.26 -13.05 -8.36
C ILE A 40 -5.15 -12.00 -8.31
N TYR A 41 -4.30 -12.06 -7.29
CA TYR A 41 -3.18 -11.13 -7.11
C TYR A 41 -1.87 -11.91 -7.04
N VAL A 42 -0.88 -11.49 -7.82
CA VAL A 42 0.44 -12.12 -7.84
C VAL A 42 1.51 -11.07 -7.61
N TYR A 43 2.36 -11.32 -6.61
CA TYR A 43 3.45 -10.43 -6.23
C TYR A 43 4.78 -11.18 -6.27
N LYS A 44 5.77 -10.60 -6.96
CA LYS A 44 7.17 -11.00 -6.83
C LYS A 44 7.82 -10.19 -5.71
N VAL A 45 8.11 -10.84 -4.59
CA VAL A 45 8.66 -10.18 -3.41
C VAL A 45 10.16 -10.40 -3.37
N ASP A 46 10.91 -9.48 -3.98
CA ASP A 46 12.38 -9.59 -4.05
C ASP A 46 13.01 -9.54 -2.65
N GLY A 47 14.15 -10.23 -2.49
CA GLY A 47 14.87 -10.32 -1.21
C GLY A 47 14.22 -11.24 -0.17
N SER A 48 13.24 -12.03 -0.57
CA SER A 48 12.45 -12.85 0.34
C SER A 48 12.58 -14.33 0.01
N ALA A 49 12.66 -15.14 1.07
CA ALA A 49 12.66 -16.60 1.02
C ALA A 49 11.28 -17.16 1.45
N HIS A 50 11.20 -18.45 1.79
CA HIS A 50 9.95 -19.17 2.05
C HIS A 50 9.00 -18.42 3.01
N HIS A 51 7.89 -17.93 2.44
CA HIS A 51 6.77 -17.21 3.07
C HIS A 51 7.15 -16.14 4.11
N LEU A 52 8.15 -15.31 3.80
CA LEU A 52 8.61 -14.23 4.69
C LEU A 52 7.49 -13.22 5.01
N ASP A 53 6.60 -12.97 4.06
CA ASP A 53 5.42 -12.11 4.19
C ASP A 53 4.48 -12.52 5.34
N LEU A 54 4.40 -13.80 5.68
CA LEU A 54 3.56 -14.33 6.78
C LEU A 54 4.22 -14.24 8.16
N ARG A 55 5.53 -13.99 8.24
CA ARG A 55 6.24 -13.94 9.52
C ARG A 55 5.90 -12.68 10.30
N GLN A 56 6.12 -12.73 11.63
CA GLN A 56 6.05 -11.53 12.47
C GLN A 56 7.02 -10.47 11.93
N PRO A 57 6.59 -9.20 11.77
CA PRO A 57 7.47 -8.18 11.24
C PRO A 57 8.70 -7.93 12.10
N ALA A 58 9.80 -7.64 11.43
CA ALA A 58 11.06 -7.22 12.02
C ALA A 58 11.44 -5.81 11.54
N SER A 59 12.24 -5.11 12.34
CA SER A 59 12.82 -3.79 12.00
C SER A 59 13.68 -3.82 10.73
N CYS A 60 14.05 -5.02 10.30
CA CYS A 60 14.96 -5.29 9.22
C CYS A 60 14.29 -5.94 8.00
N ASP A 61 12.96 -6.00 7.97
CA ASP A 61 12.27 -6.51 6.79
C ASP A 61 12.59 -5.65 5.56
N PRO A 62 12.85 -6.26 4.40
CA PRO A 62 12.97 -5.54 3.15
C PRO A 62 11.72 -4.70 2.86
N SER A 63 11.90 -3.53 2.24
CA SER A 63 10.78 -2.65 1.87
C SER A 63 9.74 -3.36 1.00
N SER A 64 10.16 -4.31 0.14
CA SER A 64 9.27 -5.17 -0.66
C SER A 64 8.31 -5.99 0.20
N VAL A 65 8.79 -6.56 1.31
CA VAL A 65 7.99 -7.33 2.28
C VAL A 65 7.04 -6.43 3.05
N VAL A 66 7.51 -5.26 3.48
CA VAL A 66 6.66 -4.27 4.18
C VAL A 66 5.51 -3.84 3.27
N SER A 67 5.82 -3.43 2.03
CA SER A 67 4.82 -3.01 1.05
C SER A 67 3.85 -4.13 0.70
N VAL A 68 4.31 -5.37 0.54
CA VAL A 68 3.42 -6.46 0.16
C VAL A 68 2.44 -6.83 1.28
N ARG A 69 2.87 -6.79 2.55
CA ARG A 69 1.98 -7.00 3.71
C ARG A 69 0.89 -5.94 3.78
N LEU A 70 1.24 -4.67 3.53
CA LEU A 70 0.27 -3.57 3.51
C LEU A 70 -0.76 -3.73 2.38
N GLN A 71 -0.31 -4.08 1.18
CA GLN A 71 -1.22 -4.35 0.06
C GLN A 71 -2.11 -5.56 0.33
N ALA A 72 -1.58 -6.62 0.96
CA ALA A 72 -2.36 -7.80 1.36
C ALA A 72 -3.51 -7.45 2.30
N VAL A 73 -3.26 -6.58 3.30
CA VAL A 73 -4.31 -6.11 4.20
C VAL A 73 -5.39 -5.33 3.43
N GLN A 74 -5.02 -4.51 2.44
CA GLN A 74 -5.99 -3.77 1.62
C GLN A 74 -6.83 -4.70 0.73
N ILE A 75 -6.20 -5.70 0.12
CA ILE A 75 -6.88 -6.75 -0.66
C ILE A 75 -7.91 -7.47 0.21
N ILE A 76 -7.49 -7.98 1.36
CA ILE A 76 -8.36 -8.71 2.30
C ILE A 76 -9.48 -7.79 2.81
N THR A 77 -9.19 -6.52 3.08
CA THR A 77 -10.19 -5.52 3.48
C THR A 77 -11.27 -5.38 2.41
N CYS A 78 -10.90 -5.22 1.14
CA CYS A 78 -11.85 -5.17 0.02
C CYS A 78 -12.59 -6.49 -0.19
N TRP A 79 -12.02 -7.62 0.24
CA TRP A 79 -12.70 -8.90 0.17
C TRP A 79 -13.79 -9.06 1.22
N ILE A 80 -13.54 -8.56 2.43
CA ILE A 80 -14.49 -8.56 3.55
C ILE A 80 -15.59 -7.53 3.30
N ASN A 81 -15.20 -6.31 2.89
CA ASN A 81 -16.12 -5.21 2.62
C ASN A 81 -15.78 -4.54 1.29
N SER A 82 -16.55 -4.84 0.26
CA SER A 82 -16.38 -4.26 -1.08
C SER A 82 -16.69 -2.76 -1.15
N THR A 83 -17.38 -2.19 -0.16
CA THR A 83 -17.68 -0.75 -0.09
C THR A 83 -16.68 0.04 0.76
N ALA A 84 -15.66 -0.61 1.31
CA ALA A 84 -14.61 0.07 2.04
C ALA A 84 -13.84 1.06 1.13
N PRO A 85 -13.24 2.12 1.70
CA PRO A 85 -12.42 3.05 0.93
C PRO A 85 -11.28 2.31 0.20
N ASN A 86 -10.98 2.74 -1.03
CA ASN A 86 -9.96 2.16 -1.92
C ASN A 86 -10.31 0.78 -2.52
N CYS A 87 -11.59 0.41 -2.53
CA CYS A 87 -12.10 -0.78 -3.23
C CYS A 87 -12.78 -0.41 -4.57
N PRO A 88 -12.62 -1.22 -5.64
CA PRO A 88 -11.78 -2.41 -5.72
C PRO A 88 -10.29 -2.09 -5.69
N PHE A 89 -9.53 -2.86 -4.91
CA PHE A 89 -8.10 -2.61 -4.73
C PHE A 89 -7.34 -2.81 -6.05
N GLN A 90 -6.49 -1.85 -6.39
CA GLN A 90 -5.58 -1.94 -7.53
C GLN A 90 -4.16 -2.15 -7.02
N PRO A 91 -3.51 -3.28 -7.36
CA PRO A 91 -2.17 -3.57 -6.87
C PRO A 91 -1.15 -2.59 -7.44
N SER A 92 -0.22 -2.15 -6.59
CA SER A 92 0.90 -1.31 -6.99
C SER A 92 2.19 -2.14 -7.04
N ALA A 93 3.13 -1.71 -7.88
CA ALA A 93 4.44 -2.34 -7.97
C ALA A 93 5.16 -2.30 -6.62
N LEU A 94 5.81 -3.40 -6.26
CA LEU A 94 6.64 -3.47 -5.06
C LEU A 94 7.96 -2.72 -5.28
N PRO A 95 8.50 -2.08 -4.22
CA PRO A 95 9.82 -1.46 -4.32
C PRO A 95 10.89 -2.52 -4.60
N SER A 96 11.92 -2.12 -5.35
CA SER A 96 13.07 -2.98 -5.63
C SER A 96 13.80 -3.35 -4.34
N PHE A 97 14.29 -4.59 -4.28
CA PHE A 97 15.11 -5.03 -3.16
C PHE A 97 16.44 -4.30 -3.12
N SER A 98 16.76 -3.73 -1.96
CA SER A 98 18.09 -3.25 -1.62
C SER A 98 18.71 -4.22 -0.61
N ASN A 99 19.96 -4.62 -0.85
CA ASN A 99 20.71 -5.44 0.11
C ASN A 99 20.71 -4.78 1.47
N MET A 100 20.44 -5.57 2.50
CA MET A 100 20.50 -5.10 3.86
C MET A 100 21.93 -5.19 4.40
N ASP A 101 22.33 -4.23 5.23
CA ASP A 101 23.61 -4.31 5.94
C ASP A 101 23.59 -5.51 6.91
N PRO A 102 24.52 -6.48 6.76
CA PRO A 102 24.58 -7.66 7.61
C PRO A 102 24.87 -7.35 9.08
N ASN A 103 25.33 -6.14 9.41
CA ASN A 103 25.55 -5.70 10.80
C ASN A 103 24.30 -5.06 11.43
N THR A 104 23.18 -5.00 10.71
CA THR A 104 21.96 -4.41 11.24
C THR A 104 21.40 -5.27 12.36
N ASN A 105 21.18 -4.68 13.53
CA ASN A 105 20.55 -5.37 14.63
C ASN A 105 19.02 -5.46 14.39
N CYS A 106 18.59 -6.64 13.96
CA CYS A 106 17.17 -6.96 13.75
C CYS A 106 16.45 -7.16 15.08
N SER A 107 15.28 -6.54 15.25
CA SER A 107 14.36 -6.87 16.34
C SER A 107 12.94 -7.01 15.83
N TYR A 108 12.15 -7.87 16.48
CA TYR A 108 10.74 -7.98 16.15
C TYR A 108 9.99 -6.71 16.53
N LEU A 109 9.11 -6.27 15.64
CA LEU A 109 8.21 -5.18 15.93
C LEU A 109 7.12 -5.65 16.90
N LYS A 110 6.67 -4.71 17.75
CA LYS A 110 5.62 -4.99 18.74
C LYS A 110 4.29 -5.31 18.03
N LEU A 111 3.64 -6.37 18.51
CA LEU A 111 2.31 -6.78 18.10
C LEU A 111 1.27 -5.75 18.58
N GLY A 112 0.20 -5.53 17.80
CA GLY A 112 -0.96 -4.75 18.20
C GLY A 112 -1.10 -3.33 17.62
N SER A 113 -0.33 -2.97 16.59
CA SER A 113 -0.52 -1.72 15.84
C SER A 113 -0.65 -2.00 14.35
N TYR A 114 -1.33 -1.13 13.60
CA TYR A 114 -1.58 -1.38 12.18
C TYR A 114 -0.30 -1.22 11.33
N PRO A 115 -0.02 -2.13 10.37
CA PRO A 115 -0.69 -3.42 10.17
C PRO A 115 -0.23 -4.48 11.19
N TRP A 116 1.04 -4.43 11.65
CA TRP A 116 1.59 -5.20 12.77
C TRP A 116 2.82 -4.48 13.36
N GLY A 117 2.66 -3.20 13.68
CA GLY A 117 3.76 -2.31 14.13
C GLY A 117 4.66 -1.80 13.02
N GLN A 118 4.38 -2.12 11.75
CA GLN A 118 5.10 -1.57 10.59
C GLN A 118 4.68 -0.11 10.34
N PRO A 119 5.62 0.79 10.02
CA PRO A 119 5.28 2.16 9.66
C PRO A 119 4.46 2.19 8.38
N ALA A 120 3.51 3.13 8.28
CA ALA A 120 2.80 3.39 7.04
C ALA A 120 3.81 3.76 5.93
N PRO A 121 3.55 3.38 4.67
CA PRO A 121 4.45 3.74 3.58
C PRO A 121 4.45 5.26 3.44
N THR A 122 5.61 5.89 3.65
CA THR A 122 5.78 7.32 3.40
C THR A 122 5.57 7.56 1.90
N PRO A 123 4.65 8.45 1.48
CA PRO A 123 4.50 8.77 0.06
C PRO A 123 5.82 9.34 -0.46
N THR A 124 6.45 8.66 -1.40
CA THR A 124 7.62 9.19 -2.12
C THR A 124 7.13 10.31 -3.01
N VAL A 125 7.11 11.55 -2.51
CA VAL A 125 6.92 12.73 -3.35
C VAL A 125 8.24 12.95 -4.09
N THR A 126 8.33 12.48 -5.33
CA THR A 126 9.39 12.92 -6.24
C THR A 126 9.05 14.36 -6.67
N VAL A 127 9.39 15.35 -5.84
CA VAL A 127 9.41 16.74 -6.29
C VAL A 127 10.63 16.88 -7.20
N SER A 128 10.44 16.65 -8.50
CA SER A 128 11.34 17.22 -9.49
C SER A 128 11.09 18.72 -9.49
N MET A 129 11.93 19.45 -8.75
CA MET A 129 11.89 20.91 -8.70
C MET A 129 12.67 21.43 -9.92
N PRO A 130 12.03 22.04 -10.93
CA PRO A 130 12.77 22.78 -11.93
C PRO A 130 13.33 24.05 -11.27
N THR A 131 14.66 24.16 -11.26
CA THR A 131 15.37 25.38 -10.91
C THR A 131 15.19 26.41 -12.01
N THR A 132 14.38 27.43 -11.76
CA THR A 132 14.51 28.74 -12.42
C THR A 132 14.31 29.85 -11.39
N THR A 133 15.39 30.60 -11.19
CA THR A 133 15.51 31.84 -10.42
C THR A 133 14.66 32.97 -11.00
N THR A 134 13.85 33.63 -10.15
CA THR A 134 13.67 35.10 -10.20
C THR A 134 13.03 35.65 -8.91
N SER A 135 13.75 36.61 -8.33
CA SER A 135 13.43 37.69 -7.36
C SER A 135 12.19 37.65 -6.45
N SER A 136 12.46 37.86 -5.17
CA SER A 136 11.56 37.95 -4.02
C SER A 136 10.51 39.07 -4.08
N ALA A 137 9.29 38.75 -3.63
CA ALA A 137 8.40 39.69 -2.94
C ALA A 137 7.74 38.95 -1.77
N ILE A 138 8.11 39.31 -0.55
CA ILE A 138 7.48 38.81 0.69
C ILE A 138 6.20 39.63 0.89
N THR A 139 5.05 38.97 0.93
CA THR A 139 3.79 39.60 1.37
C THR A 139 3.22 38.79 2.52
N THR A 140 3.36 39.36 3.72
CA THR A 140 2.79 38.86 4.97
C THR A 140 1.29 39.13 4.98
N PHE A 141 0.44 38.09 5.00
CA PHE A 141 -1.00 38.26 5.21
C PHE A 141 -1.30 38.23 6.72
N GLN A 142 -1.72 39.37 7.25
CA GLN A 142 -2.28 39.52 8.59
C GLN A 142 -3.76 39.09 8.56
N PHE A 143 -4.17 38.22 9.47
CA PHE A 143 -5.58 37.90 9.72
C PHE A 143 -6.20 38.97 10.61
N THR A 144 -7.14 39.74 10.08
CA THR A 144 -8.08 40.54 10.89
C THR A 144 -9.33 39.74 11.18
N VAL A 145 -9.61 39.58 12.48
CA VAL A 145 -10.76 38.86 13.02
C VAL A 145 -11.99 39.75 12.83
N GLY A 146 -12.83 39.40 11.85
CA GLY A 146 -14.12 40.05 11.64
C GLY A 146 -14.75 39.60 10.33
N SER A 147 -15.91 38.94 10.43
CA SER A 147 -16.81 38.58 9.31
C SER A 147 -16.60 37.24 8.61
N ILE A 148 -16.68 36.12 9.36
CA ILE A 148 -17.11 34.82 8.81
C ILE A 148 -18.05 34.13 9.82
N ILE A 149 -19.21 34.72 10.13
CA ILE A 149 -20.36 34.02 10.74
C ILE A 149 -21.66 34.47 10.05
N MET A 150 -21.68 34.43 8.71
CA MET A 150 -22.89 34.56 7.88
C MET A 150 -22.83 33.60 6.68
N LEU A 151 -22.23 32.42 6.86
CA LEU A 151 -22.20 31.36 5.86
C LEU A 151 -22.30 29.95 6.47
N ILE A 152 -22.97 29.81 7.62
CA ILE A 152 -23.24 28.51 8.25
C ILE A 152 -24.75 28.21 8.35
N VAL A 153 -25.63 29.17 8.00
CA VAL A 153 -27.10 28.99 8.16
C VAL A 153 -27.78 28.40 6.91
N SER A 154 -27.09 28.20 5.78
CA SER A 154 -27.75 27.77 4.53
C SER A 154 -27.63 26.27 4.16
N ILE A 155 -27.04 25.41 5.00
CA ILE A 155 -26.91 23.97 4.68
C ILE A 155 -27.82 23.06 5.54
N VAL A 156 -28.52 23.59 6.56
CA VAL A 156 -29.41 22.77 7.43
C VAL A 156 -30.90 22.80 7.01
N ALA A 157 -31.24 23.39 5.86
CA ALA A 157 -32.64 23.49 5.40
C ALA A 157 -32.98 22.66 4.14
N ALA A 158 -32.15 21.68 3.76
CA ALA A 158 -32.36 20.88 2.53
C ALA A 158 -32.57 19.38 2.78
N SER A 159 -33.04 18.99 3.97
CA SER A 159 -33.43 17.60 4.26
C SER A 159 -34.55 17.53 5.29
N PHE A 160 -35.68 18.15 4.98
CA PHE A 160 -37.03 17.73 5.38
C PHE A 160 -38.03 18.34 4.38
N ASN A 161 -38.37 17.57 3.36
CA ASN A 161 -39.68 17.60 2.72
C ASN A 161 -39.94 16.22 2.11
#